data_AF-D7LCH1-F1
#
_entry.id   AF-D7LCH1-F1
#
_cell.length_a   1.000
_cell.length_b   1.000
_cell.length_c   1.000
_cell.angle_alpha   90.00
_cell.angle_beta   90.00
_cell.angle_gamma   90.00
#
_symmetry.space_group_name_H-M   'P 1'
#
loop_
_entity.id
_entity.type
_entity.pdbx_description
1 polymer ?
#
loop_
_entity_poly.entity_id
_entity_poly.type
_entity_poly.pdbx_seq_one_letter_code
_entity_poly.pdbx_strand_id
1 'polypeptide(L)'
;MEALISNLFGNISSLKSAYIELQSAHTPYDPEKIQAADKVVISELKNLSELKHFYRENNPKPVCVSPQDSRLAAEIQEQQSLLKTYEVMVKKFQSEIQNKDSEITQMLQKIDEANQKRLKLEKNLKLRGMSTNEGSGGDGNLQFPDLTTELFISTYEAAAKAVHDFSKPLINMMKAAGWDLDSAANSIEPDVVYAKRPHKKYAFESYICQRMFSGFQQKNFSVNSESAMVMADDDTDTFFRQFLALKDMDPLDALGTNPDSNFGIFCRSK
;
A
#
# COMPACT_ATOMS: atom_id res chain seq x y z
N MET A 1 -55.39 -12.19 22.73
CA MET A 1 -55.73 -12.28 21.30
C MET A 1 -55.77 -10.89 20.65
N GLU A 2 -56.41 -9.89 21.27
CA GLU A 2 -56.45 -8.50 20.76
C GLU A 2 -55.07 -7.84 20.53
N ALA A 3 -54.10 -8.04 21.43
CA ALA A 3 -52.75 -7.52 21.25
C ALA A 3 -52.04 -8.13 20.02
N LEU A 4 -52.27 -9.42 19.75
CA LEU A 4 -51.69 -10.14 18.59
C LEU A 4 -52.30 -9.63 17.28
N ILE A 5 -53.61 -9.39 17.27
CA ILE A 5 -54.34 -8.80 16.14
C ILE A 5 -53.89 -7.35 15.90
N SER A 6 -53.72 -6.56 16.96
CA SER A 6 -53.22 -5.18 16.85
C SER A 6 -51.80 -5.13 16.28
N ASN A 7 -50.91 -6.03 16.75
CA ASN A 7 -49.57 -6.16 16.20
C ASN A 7 -49.56 -6.62 14.74
N LEU A 8 -50.47 -7.52 14.35
CA LEU A 8 -50.63 -7.97 12.96
C LEU A 8 -51.02 -6.80 12.04
N PHE A 9 -52.03 -6.01 12.43
CA PHE A 9 -52.46 -4.85 11.64
C PHE A 9 -51.41 -3.74 11.61
N GLY A 10 -50.70 -3.53 12.72
CA GLY A 10 -49.54 -2.64 12.78
C GLY A 10 -48.47 -3.06 11.77
N ASN A 11 -48.09 -4.34 11.78
CA ASN A 11 -47.09 -4.86 10.85
C ASN A 11 -47.53 -4.75 9.39
N ILE A 12 -48.78 -5.10 9.06
CA ILE A 12 -49.35 -4.94 7.72
C ILE A 12 -49.29 -3.46 7.28
N SER A 13 -49.53 -2.52 8.19
CA SER A 13 -49.45 -1.10 7.90
C SER A 13 -48.01 -0.65 7.63
N SER A 14 -47.05 -1.10 8.46
CA SER A 14 -45.61 -0.86 8.23
C SER A 14 -45.13 -1.46 6.89
N LEU A 15 -45.54 -2.69 6.57
CA LEU A 15 -45.21 -3.35 5.31
C LEU A 15 -45.75 -2.58 4.10
N LYS A 16 -46.98 -2.04 4.18
CA LYS A 16 -47.55 -1.19 3.14
C LYS A 16 -46.74 0.09 2.93
N SER A 17 -46.34 0.75 4.02
CA SER A 17 -45.50 1.95 3.94
C SER A 17 -44.15 1.65 3.30
N ALA A 18 -43.46 0.58 3.75
CA ALA A 18 -42.19 0.15 3.18
C ALA A 18 -42.30 -0.20 1.69
N TYR A 19 -43.42 -0.81 1.27
CA TYR A 19 -43.69 -1.09 -0.13
C TYR A 19 -43.89 0.17 -0.97
N ILE A 20 -44.56 1.20 -0.43
CA ILE A 20 -44.71 2.50 -1.10
C ILE A 20 -43.35 3.18 -1.23
N GLU A 21 -42.51 3.15 -0.19
CA GLU A 21 -41.15 3.67 -0.23
C GLU A 21 -40.32 2.97 -1.32
N LEU A 22 -40.41 1.64 -1.40
CA LEU A 22 -39.77 0.85 -2.45
C LEU A 22 -40.24 1.27 -3.84
N GLN A 23 -41.56 1.41 -4.05
CA GLN A 23 -42.12 1.89 -5.32
C GLN A 23 -41.64 3.32 -5.66
N SER A 24 -41.58 4.21 -4.66
CA SER A 24 -41.13 5.59 -4.87
C SER A 24 -39.65 5.67 -5.27
N ALA A 25 -38.81 4.76 -4.75
CA ALA A 25 -37.39 4.67 -5.08
C ALA A 25 -37.12 4.19 -6.51
N HIS A 26 -38.13 3.62 -7.19
CA HIS A 26 -38.05 3.28 -8.61
C HIS A 26 -38.28 4.48 -9.53
N THR A 27 -38.76 5.64 -9.04
CA THR A 27 -39.03 6.81 -9.90
C THR A 27 -38.78 8.13 -9.16
N PRO A 28 -37.65 8.83 -9.45
CA PRO A 28 -36.55 8.41 -10.32
C PRO A 28 -35.76 7.22 -9.74
N TYR A 29 -35.14 6.41 -10.59
CA TYR A 29 -34.40 5.20 -10.18
C TYR A 29 -33.23 5.55 -9.25
N ASP A 30 -33.29 5.06 -8.02
CA ASP A 30 -32.28 5.27 -6.99
C ASP A 30 -31.89 3.92 -6.35
N PRO A 31 -30.75 3.32 -6.72
CA PRO A 31 -30.39 1.98 -6.29
C PRO A 31 -30.12 1.88 -4.78
N GLU A 32 -29.63 2.95 -4.15
CA GLU A 32 -29.37 2.97 -2.71
C GLU A 32 -30.69 3.00 -1.92
N LYS A 33 -31.65 3.83 -2.36
CA LYS A 33 -32.99 3.86 -1.75
C LYS A 33 -33.79 2.59 -1.99
N ILE A 34 -33.65 1.98 -3.17
CA ILE A 34 -34.25 0.67 -3.46
C ILE A 34 -33.71 -0.38 -2.48
N GLN A 35 -32.39 -0.44 -2.29
CA GLN A 35 -31.79 -1.40 -1.36
C GLN A 35 -32.19 -1.14 0.10
N ALA A 36 -32.30 0.13 0.50
CA ALA A 36 -32.75 0.50 1.85
C ALA A 36 -34.21 0.07 2.09
N ALA A 37 -35.13 0.39 1.17
CA ALA A 37 -36.54 0.02 1.28
C ALA A 37 -36.75 -1.50 1.22
N ASP A 38 -35.99 -2.22 0.38
CA ASP A 38 -36.03 -3.69 0.28
C ASP A 38 -35.68 -4.35 1.63
N LYS A 39 -34.64 -3.84 2.32
CA LYS A 39 -34.29 -4.32 3.67
C LYS A 39 -35.43 -4.14 4.68
N VAL A 40 -36.15 -3.02 4.60
CA VAL A 40 -37.29 -2.75 5.50
C VAL A 40 -38.44 -3.71 5.19
N VAL A 41 -38.79 -3.91 3.91
CA VAL A 41 -39.81 -4.88 3.48
C VAL A 41 -39.48 -6.29 3.99
N ILE A 42 -38.23 -6.73 3.85
CA ILE A 42 -37.76 -8.03 4.35
C ILE A 42 -37.90 -8.11 5.88
N SER A 43 -37.55 -7.05 6.61
CA SER A 43 -37.69 -7.05 8.08
C SER A 43 -39.14 -7.18 8.53
N GLU A 44 -40.08 -6.52 7.86
CA GLU A 44 -41.50 -6.62 8.22
C GLU A 44 -42.10 -7.99 7.87
N LEU A 45 -41.71 -8.59 6.73
CA LEU A 45 -42.08 -9.97 6.40
C LEU A 45 -41.54 -10.98 7.41
N LYS A 46 -40.32 -10.74 7.95
CA LYS A 46 -39.75 -11.57 9.02
C LYS A 46 -40.56 -11.45 10.31
N ASN A 47 -40.90 -10.22 10.72
CA ASN A 47 -41.75 -9.96 11.89
C ASN A 47 -43.13 -10.65 11.76
N LEU A 48 -43.75 -10.62 10.57
CA LEU A 48 -44.99 -11.36 10.28
C LEU A 48 -44.83 -12.87 10.44
N SER A 49 -43.70 -13.43 9.97
CA SER A 49 -43.39 -14.85 10.11
C SER A 49 -43.23 -15.25 11.58
N GLU A 50 -42.53 -14.43 12.38
CA GLU A 50 -42.38 -14.64 13.82
C GLU A 50 -43.72 -14.57 14.56
N LEU A 51 -44.58 -13.60 14.22
CA LEU A 51 -45.92 -13.47 14.80
C LEU A 51 -46.81 -14.68 14.44
N LYS A 52 -46.68 -15.18 13.21
CA LYS A 52 -47.33 -16.42 12.76
C LYS A 52 -46.85 -17.64 13.54
N HIS A 53 -45.54 -17.77 13.78
CA HIS A 53 -44.96 -18.86 14.57
C HIS A 53 -45.44 -18.80 16.03
N PHE A 54 -45.36 -17.62 16.65
CA PHE A 54 -45.83 -17.37 18.01
C PHE A 54 -47.30 -17.74 18.18
N TYR A 55 -48.15 -17.43 17.20
CA TYR A 55 -49.55 -17.84 17.23
C TYR A 55 -49.71 -19.37 17.17
N ARG A 56 -48.94 -20.07 16.33
CA ARG A 56 -48.98 -21.55 16.23
C ARG A 56 -48.48 -22.23 17.51
N GLU A 57 -47.41 -21.75 18.13
CA GLU A 57 -46.85 -22.32 19.36
C GLU A 57 -47.77 -22.14 20.57
N ASN A 58 -48.38 -20.96 20.73
CA ASN A 58 -49.26 -20.66 21.87
C ASN A 58 -50.69 -21.19 21.71
N ASN A 59 -51.04 -21.69 20.52
CA ASN A 59 -52.31 -22.36 20.27
C ASN A 59 -52.07 -23.75 19.68
N PRO A 60 -51.39 -24.65 20.41
CA PRO A 60 -51.14 -26.01 19.96
C PRO A 60 -52.49 -26.74 19.87
N LYS A 61 -52.79 -27.33 18.70
CA LYS A 61 -54.17 -27.79 18.43
C LYS A 61 -54.44 -29.19 19.02
N PRO A 62 -55.63 -29.41 19.62
CA PRO A 62 -56.07 -30.75 20.01
C PRO A 62 -56.27 -31.63 18.76
N VAL A 63 -56.01 -32.93 18.91
CA VAL A 63 -56.32 -33.95 17.91
C VAL A 63 -57.83 -33.98 17.70
N CYS A 64 -58.31 -33.52 16.55
CA CYS A 64 -59.69 -33.77 16.15
C CYS A 64 -59.87 -33.95 14.64
N VAL A 65 -60.91 -34.73 14.33
CA VAL A 65 -61.16 -35.50 13.12
C VAL A 65 -62.04 -34.68 12.16
N SER A 66 -61.48 -34.19 11.04
CA SER A 66 -62.18 -33.51 9.91
C SER A 66 -62.69 -32.06 10.14
N PRO A 67 -62.66 -31.12 9.15
CA PRO A 67 -62.32 -31.24 7.72
C PRO A 67 -60.82 -31.03 7.48
N GLN A 68 -60.10 -32.11 7.21
CA GLN A 68 -58.65 -32.10 7.03
C GLN A 68 -58.22 -31.52 5.67
N ASP A 69 -59.10 -31.52 4.67
CA ASP A 69 -58.72 -31.26 3.27
C ASP A 69 -58.40 -29.78 2.97
N SER A 70 -59.23 -28.83 3.41
CA SER A 70 -58.97 -27.40 3.10
C SER A 70 -57.77 -26.84 3.87
N ARG A 71 -57.54 -27.34 5.09
CA ARG A 71 -56.43 -26.93 5.93
C ARG A 71 -55.10 -27.52 5.44
N LEU A 72 -55.10 -28.81 5.10
CA LEU A 72 -53.94 -29.46 4.52
C LEU A 72 -53.60 -28.86 3.15
N ALA A 73 -54.60 -28.51 2.34
CA ALA A 73 -54.39 -27.80 1.07
C ALA A 73 -53.70 -26.43 1.26
N ALA A 74 -54.10 -25.65 2.27
CA ALA A 74 -53.45 -24.37 2.56
C ALA A 74 -51.98 -24.54 3.00
N GLU A 75 -51.67 -25.60 3.76
CA GLU A 75 -50.31 -25.92 4.19
C GLU A 75 -49.43 -26.43 3.03
N ILE A 76 -49.99 -27.28 2.16
CA ILE A 76 -49.34 -27.72 0.91
C ILE A 76 -49.05 -26.50 0.02
N GLN A 77 -50.00 -25.58 -0.13
CA GLN A 77 -49.83 -24.37 -0.92
C GLN A 77 -48.71 -23.48 -0.37
N GLU A 78 -48.61 -23.35 0.95
CA GLU A 78 -47.53 -22.62 1.61
C GLU A 78 -46.17 -23.29 1.33
N GLN A 79 -46.06 -24.61 1.50
CA GLN A 79 -44.83 -25.34 1.21
C GLN A 79 -44.42 -25.24 -0.26
N GLN A 80 -45.38 -25.29 -1.19
CA GLN A 80 -45.13 -25.07 -2.62
C GLN A 80 -44.63 -23.66 -2.92
N SER A 81 -45.16 -22.63 -2.25
CA SER A 81 -44.67 -21.26 -2.39
C SER A 81 -43.24 -21.11 -1.89
N LEU A 82 -42.91 -21.77 -0.77
CA LEU A 82 -41.57 -21.79 -0.19
C LEU A 82 -40.57 -22.50 -1.12
N LEU A 83 -40.96 -23.63 -1.70
CA LEU A 83 -40.15 -24.33 -2.71
C LEU A 83 -39.82 -23.45 -3.91
N LYS A 84 -40.80 -22.68 -4.43
CA LYS A 84 -40.56 -21.72 -5.51
C LYS A 84 -39.57 -20.62 -5.10
N THR A 85 -39.65 -20.11 -3.87
CA THR A 85 -38.70 -19.13 -3.34
C THR A 85 -37.28 -19.71 -3.28
N TYR A 86 -37.13 -20.93 -2.77
CA TYR A 86 -35.84 -21.61 -2.76
C TYR A 86 -35.31 -21.86 -4.17
N GLU A 87 -36.17 -22.24 -5.13
CA GLU A 87 -35.77 -22.43 -6.52
C GLU A 87 -35.20 -21.13 -7.14
N VAL A 88 -35.85 -19.98 -6.89
CA VAL A 88 -35.35 -18.67 -7.34
C VAL A 88 -34.02 -18.32 -6.67
N MET A 89 -33.89 -18.60 -5.37
CA MET A 89 -32.66 -18.34 -4.62
C MET A 89 -31.50 -19.21 -5.10
N VAL A 90 -31.75 -20.49 -5.39
CA VAL A 90 -30.77 -21.40 -5.98
C VAL A 90 -30.29 -20.89 -7.33
N LYS A 91 -31.21 -20.46 -8.21
CA LYS A 91 -30.84 -19.87 -9.51
C LYS A 91 -30.00 -18.59 -9.34
N LYS A 92 -30.33 -17.74 -8.36
CA LYS A 92 -29.56 -16.53 -8.04
C LYS A 92 -28.15 -16.87 -7.59
N PHE A 93 -27.98 -17.78 -6.62
CA PHE A 93 -26.66 -18.20 -6.15
C PHE A 93 -25.85 -18.89 -7.23
N GLN A 94 -26.49 -19.70 -8.09
CA GLN A 94 -25.82 -20.31 -9.23
C GLN A 94 -25.28 -19.26 -10.21
N SER A 95 -26.04 -18.20 -10.48
CA SER A 95 -25.57 -17.07 -11.30
C SER A 95 -24.43 -16.30 -10.63
N GLU A 96 -24.46 -16.13 -9.31
CA GLU A 96 -23.41 -15.44 -8.55
C GLU A 96 -22.10 -16.23 -8.56
N ILE A 97 -22.17 -17.56 -8.39
CA ILE A 97 -21.03 -18.47 -8.51
C ILE A 97 -20.43 -18.36 -9.92
N GLN A 98 -21.25 -18.46 -10.97
CA GLN A 98 -20.77 -18.34 -12.37
C GLN A 98 -20.10 -16.98 -12.65
N ASN A 99 -20.64 -15.89 -12.09
CA ASN A 99 -20.03 -14.57 -12.22
C ASN A 99 -18.67 -14.52 -11.51
N LYS A 100 -18.58 -15.08 -10.29
CA LYS A 100 -17.32 -15.15 -9.54
C LYS A 100 -16.27 -16.04 -10.22
N ASP A 101 -16.67 -17.17 -10.79
CA ASP A 101 -15.78 -18.03 -11.57
C ASP A 101 -15.24 -17.30 -12.83
N SER A 102 -16.07 -16.46 -13.45
CA SER A 102 -15.66 -15.61 -14.58
C SER A 102 -14.65 -14.54 -14.14
N GLU A 103 -14.88 -13.87 -13.00
CA GLU A 103 -13.94 -12.91 -12.41
C GLU A 103 -12.60 -13.58 -12.08
N ILE A 104 -12.62 -14.77 -11.46
CA ILE A 104 -11.40 -15.55 -11.15
C ILE A 104 -10.63 -15.87 -12.43
N THR A 105 -11.31 -16.34 -13.47
CA THR A 105 -10.69 -16.68 -14.76
C THR A 105 -10.02 -15.46 -15.39
N GLN A 106 -10.68 -14.29 -15.36
CA GLN A 106 -10.11 -13.04 -15.86
C GLN A 106 -8.88 -12.61 -15.05
N MET A 107 -8.90 -12.76 -13.73
CA MET A 107 -7.76 -12.41 -12.87
C MET A 107 -6.58 -13.35 -13.09
N LEU A 108 -6.82 -14.65 -13.25
CA LEU A 108 -5.79 -15.63 -13.62
C LEU A 108 -5.15 -15.30 -14.97
N GLN A 109 -5.95 -14.90 -15.96
CA GLN A 109 -5.43 -14.45 -17.25
C GLN A 109 -4.53 -13.22 -17.10
N LYS A 110 -4.93 -12.22 -16.30
CA LYS A 110 -4.08 -11.04 -16.03
C LYS A 110 -2.76 -11.41 -15.37
N ILE A 111 -2.77 -12.39 -14.46
CA ILE A 111 -1.55 -12.90 -13.81
C ILE A 111 -0.64 -13.57 -14.85
N ASP A 112 -1.19 -14.39 -15.76
CA ASP A 112 -0.40 -15.02 -16.82
C ASP A 112 0.20 -13.97 -17.77
N GLU A 113 -0.60 -13.01 -18.23
CA GLU A 113 -0.13 -11.91 -19.08
C GLU A 113 0.99 -11.09 -18.41
N ALA A 114 0.85 -10.77 -17.13
CA ALA A 114 1.87 -10.09 -16.35
C ALA A 114 3.15 -10.94 -16.20
N ASN A 115 3.01 -12.25 -15.96
CA ASN A 115 4.14 -13.18 -15.90
C ASN A 115 4.85 -13.31 -17.25
N GLN A 116 4.12 -13.36 -18.36
CA GLN A 116 4.71 -13.38 -19.69
C GLN A 116 5.47 -12.08 -19.98
N LYS A 117 4.92 -10.92 -19.59
CA LYS A 117 5.63 -9.62 -19.68
C LYS A 117 6.87 -9.62 -18.82
N ARG A 118 6.80 -10.10 -17.58
CA ARG A 118 7.94 -10.24 -16.67
C ARG A 118 9.03 -11.11 -17.29
N LEU A 119 8.69 -12.29 -17.82
CA LEU A 119 9.64 -13.20 -18.46
C LEU A 119 10.27 -12.60 -19.73
N LYS A 120 9.50 -11.87 -20.55
CA LYS A 120 10.03 -11.15 -21.71
C LYS A 120 11.00 -10.04 -21.27
N LEU A 121 10.63 -9.28 -20.24
CA LEU A 121 11.50 -8.24 -19.68
C LEU A 121 12.77 -8.86 -19.11
N GLU A 122 12.68 -9.96 -18.36
CA GLU A 122 13.81 -10.70 -17.81
C GLU A 122 14.74 -11.21 -18.92
N LYS A 123 14.20 -11.73 -20.03
CA LYS A 123 15.00 -12.13 -21.21
C LYS A 123 15.67 -10.92 -21.89
N ASN A 124 14.96 -9.81 -22.04
CA ASN A 124 15.53 -8.59 -22.59
C ASN A 124 16.64 -8.02 -21.70
N LEU A 125 16.47 -8.08 -20.38
CA LEU A 125 17.49 -7.70 -19.40
C LEU A 125 18.69 -8.65 -19.50
N LYS A 126 18.49 -9.97 -19.60
CA LYS A 126 19.58 -10.95 -19.86
C LYS A 126 20.35 -10.63 -21.14
N LEU A 127 19.65 -10.38 -22.24
CA LEU A 127 20.27 -10.01 -23.53
C LEU A 127 21.02 -8.68 -23.48
N ARG A 128 20.58 -7.75 -22.63
CA ARG A 128 21.24 -6.47 -22.37
C ARG A 128 22.35 -6.56 -21.31
N GLY A 129 22.67 -7.76 -20.79
CA GLY A 129 23.68 -7.97 -19.76
C GLY A 129 23.28 -7.55 -18.34
N MET A 130 21.99 -7.31 -18.10
CA MET A 130 21.42 -6.75 -16.87
C MET A 130 20.73 -7.78 -15.96
N SER A 131 21.02 -9.08 -16.11
CA SER A 131 20.47 -10.12 -15.22
C SER A 131 21.44 -10.47 -14.11
N THR A 132 20.95 -10.32 -12.88
CA THR A 132 21.48 -10.91 -11.64
C THR A 132 21.67 -12.41 -11.81
N ASN A 133 22.92 -12.86 -11.90
CA ASN A 133 23.29 -14.22 -11.54
C ASN A 133 24.05 -14.12 -10.23
N GLU A 134 23.44 -14.62 -9.16
CA GLU A 134 24.19 -15.06 -8.00
C GLU A 134 25.09 -16.21 -8.45
N GLY A 135 26.41 -16.01 -8.38
CA GLY A 135 27.38 -17.10 -8.53
C GLY A 135 28.50 -16.83 -9.51
N SER A 136 29.67 -16.57 -8.92
CA SER A 136 31.00 -16.98 -9.40
C SER A 136 31.60 -16.23 -10.59
N GLY A 137 32.58 -15.39 -10.25
CA GLY A 137 33.93 -15.48 -10.81
C GLY A 137 34.13 -15.09 -12.28
N GLY A 138 34.74 -13.92 -12.45
CA GLY A 138 35.57 -13.61 -13.62
C GLY A 138 34.82 -13.00 -14.81
N ASP A 139 35.00 -11.68 -14.97
CA ASP A 139 35.58 -11.06 -16.15
C ASP A 139 34.91 -9.71 -16.47
N GLY A 140 35.67 -8.63 -16.27
CA GLY A 140 35.70 -7.43 -17.11
C GLY A 140 34.47 -6.56 -17.36
N ASN A 141 33.26 -6.90 -16.90
CA ASN A 141 32.08 -6.08 -17.19
C ASN A 141 31.48 -5.49 -15.92
N LEU A 142 31.63 -4.16 -15.75
CA LEU A 142 31.11 -3.37 -14.63
C LEU A 142 29.59 -3.57 -14.53
N GLN A 143 29.19 -4.53 -13.71
CA GLN A 143 27.80 -4.94 -13.53
C GLN A 143 27.14 -3.98 -12.55
N PHE A 144 26.00 -3.41 -12.96
CA PHE A 144 25.27 -2.45 -12.13
C PHE A 144 24.75 -3.16 -10.88
N PRO A 145 25.12 -2.76 -9.64
CA PRO A 145 24.50 -3.29 -8.44
C PRO A 145 23.00 -3.05 -8.46
N ASP A 146 22.26 -4.05 -7.99
CA ASP A 146 20.81 -4.01 -7.90
C ASP A 146 20.37 -2.84 -7.00
N LEU A 147 19.59 -1.91 -7.56
CA LEU A 147 19.13 -0.70 -6.86
C LEU A 147 18.00 -1.05 -5.89
N THR A 148 18.34 -1.77 -4.83
CA THR A 148 17.39 -2.25 -3.81
C THR A 148 17.29 -1.27 -2.64
N THR A 149 16.19 -1.37 -1.89
CA THR A 149 16.04 -0.67 -0.60
C THR A 149 17.14 -1.06 0.38
N GLU A 150 17.63 -2.31 0.32
CA GLU A 150 18.72 -2.81 1.15
C GLU A 150 20.06 -2.14 0.80
N LEU A 151 20.34 -1.93 -0.49
CA LEU A 151 21.50 -1.17 -0.94
C LEU A 151 21.46 0.28 -0.43
N PHE A 152 20.30 0.93 -0.48
CA PHE A 152 20.14 2.28 0.06
C PHE A 152 20.41 2.32 1.57
N ILE A 153 19.81 1.41 2.35
CA ILE A 153 19.97 1.35 3.81
C ILE A 153 21.45 1.12 4.17
N SER A 154 22.10 0.13 3.55
CA SER A 154 23.50 -0.18 3.81
C SER A 154 24.44 0.97 3.43
N THR A 155 24.18 1.65 2.31
CA THR A 155 24.95 2.83 1.88
C THR A 155 24.76 4.01 2.84
N TYR A 156 23.53 4.24 3.29
CA TYR A 156 23.22 5.25 4.30
C TYR A 156 23.94 4.97 5.63
N GLU A 157 23.89 3.73 6.12
CA GLU A 157 24.57 3.32 7.35
C GLU A 157 26.09 3.48 7.23
N ALA A 158 26.67 3.12 6.09
CA ALA A 158 28.08 3.32 5.81
C ALA A 158 28.46 4.81 5.81
N ALA A 159 27.67 5.66 5.16
CA ALA A 159 27.89 7.11 5.12
C ALA A 159 27.75 7.73 6.52
N ALA A 160 26.71 7.36 7.28
CA ALA A 160 26.51 7.83 8.65
C ALA A 160 27.67 7.43 9.57
N LYS A 161 28.17 6.20 9.43
CA LYS A 161 29.37 5.72 10.15
C LYS A 161 30.62 6.51 9.76
N ALA A 162 30.84 6.75 8.47
CA ALA A 162 31.98 7.51 7.99
C ALA A 162 31.97 8.96 8.51
N VAL A 163 30.81 9.63 8.51
CA VAL A 163 30.64 10.96 9.11
C VAL A 163 30.94 10.92 10.62
N HIS A 164 30.39 9.94 11.33
CA HIS A 164 30.64 9.78 12.75
C HIS A 164 32.13 9.59 13.06
N ASP A 165 32.80 8.71 12.33
CA ASP A 165 34.22 8.41 12.54
C ASP A 165 35.13 9.57 12.12
N PHE A 166 34.77 10.33 11.08
CA PHE A 166 35.48 11.55 10.66
C PHE A 166 35.29 12.72 11.64
N SER A 167 34.15 12.80 12.32
CA SER A 167 33.91 13.87 13.31
C SER A 167 34.92 13.85 14.46
N LYS A 168 35.42 12.67 14.86
CA LYS A 168 36.36 12.50 15.96
C LYS A 168 37.71 13.20 15.71
N PRO A 169 38.46 12.90 14.62
CA PRO A 169 39.69 13.61 14.31
C PRO A 169 39.45 15.10 14.04
N LEU A 170 38.35 15.48 13.39
CA LEU A 170 38.01 16.89 13.19
C LEU A 170 37.90 17.64 14.52
N ILE A 171 37.09 17.14 15.46
CA ILE A 171 36.93 17.74 16.79
C ILE A 171 38.26 17.76 17.55
N ASN A 172 39.07 16.71 17.45
CA ASN A 172 40.39 16.67 18.10
C ASN A 172 41.36 17.74 17.52
N MET A 173 41.34 17.96 16.21
CA MET A 173 42.12 19.03 15.59
C MET A 173 41.62 20.42 16.03
N MET A 174 40.30 20.63 16.11
CA MET A 174 39.74 21.88 16.63
C MET A 174 40.18 22.15 18.08
N LYS A 175 40.17 21.12 18.93
CA LYS A 175 40.71 21.23 20.31
C LYS A 175 42.19 21.57 20.32
N ALA A 176 43.00 20.91 19.49
CA ALA A 176 44.43 21.17 19.38
C ALA A 176 44.74 22.59 18.90
N ALA A 177 43.88 23.14 18.03
CA ALA A 177 43.94 24.52 17.56
C ALA A 177 43.38 25.54 18.58
N GLY A 178 42.95 25.10 19.77
CA GLY A 178 42.45 25.97 20.84
C GLY A 178 41.01 26.47 20.64
N TRP A 179 40.20 25.81 19.81
CA TRP A 179 38.82 26.22 19.59
C TRP A 179 37.94 25.92 20.80
N ASP A 180 37.04 26.85 21.13
CA ASP A 180 35.95 26.58 22.05
C ASP A 180 34.86 25.79 21.33
N LEU A 181 34.75 24.50 21.66
CA LEU A 181 33.77 23.60 21.08
C LEU A 181 32.32 23.97 21.43
N ASP A 182 32.10 24.61 22.57
CA ASP A 182 30.75 25.02 22.98
C ASP A 182 30.29 26.19 22.09
N SER A 183 31.17 27.18 21.87
CA SER A 183 30.92 28.27 20.93
C SER A 183 30.85 27.80 19.47
N ALA A 184 31.70 26.86 19.06
CA ALA A 184 31.69 26.29 17.71
C ALA A 184 30.39 25.53 17.41
N ALA A 185 29.90 24.72 18.36
CA ALA A 185 28.62 24.01 18.20
C ALA A 185 27.45 24.99 18.07
N ASN A 186 27.41 26.05 18.90
CA ASN A 186 26.40 27.11 18.81
C ASN A 186 26.48 27.92 17.52
N SER A 187 27.67 28.06 16.92
CA SER A 187 27.82 28.73 15.62
C SER A 187 27.35 27.88 14.45
N ILE A 188 27.38 26.54 14.58
CA ILE A 188 26.87 25.63 13.56
C ILE A 188 25.35 25.66 13.57
N GLU A 189 24.76 25.38 14.73
CA GLU A 189 23.32 25.37 14.88
C GLU A 189 22.92 26.11 16.17
N PRO A 190 22.36 27.32 16.06
CA PRO A 190 22.02 28.14 17.22
C PRO A 190 20.85 27.53 18.00
N ASP A 191 20.79 27.85 19.29
CA ASP A 191 19.65 27.54 20.17
C ASP A 191 19.32 26.04 20.37
N VAL A 192 20.27 25.15 20.10
CA VAL A 192 20.09 23.70 20.33
C VAL A 192 20.19 23.34 21.82
N VAL A 193 19.11 22.77 22.37
CA VAL A 193 19.09 22.24 23.74
C VAL A 193 19.58 20.78 23.74
N TYR A 194 20.85 20.58 24.09
CA TYR A 194 21.44 19.24 24.16
C TYR A 194 21.06 18.50 25.45
N ALA A 195 20.56 17.27 25.33
CA ALA A 195 20.23 16.44 26.49
C ALA A 195 21.46 16.08 27.37
N LYS A 196 22.65 15.99 26.78
CA LYS A 196 23.91 15.75 27.50
C LYS A 196 25.04 16.56 26.87
N ARG A 197 26.03 17.00 27.66
CA ARG A 197 27.19 17.76 27.15
C ARG A 197 27.91 17.05 25.97
N PRO A 198 28.13 15.72 25.98
CA PRO A 198 28.75 15.03 24.84
C PRO A 198 27.92 15.01 23.55
N HIS A 199 26.61 15.30 23.61
CA HIS A 199 25.75 15.32 22.42
C HIS A 199 26.04 16.49 21.49
N LYS A 200 26.82 17.49 21.93
CA LYS A 200 27.31 18.58 21.06
C LYS A 200 28.10 18.05 19.85
N LYS A 201 28.65 16.83 19.94
CA LYS A 201 29.26 16.13 18.80
C LYS A 201 28.32 16.05 17.57
N TYR A 202 27.01 15.94 17.79
CA TYR A 202 26.02 15.83 16.72
C TYR A 202 25.88 17.13 15.91
N ALA A 203 26.21 18.30 16.48
CA ALA A 203 26.28 19.53 15.70
C ALA A 203 27.39 19.44 14.65
N PHE A 204 28.57 18.94 15.03
CA PHE A 204 29.68 18.74 14.10
C PHE A 204 29.37 17.66 13.05
N GLU A 205 28.76 16.55 13.45
CA GLU A 205 28.29 15.52 12.50
C GLU A 205 27.26 16.10 11.51
N SER A 206 26.31 16.90 11.99
CA SER A 206 25.33 17.61 11.15
C SER A 206 26.00 18.56 10.16
N TYR A 207 26.97 19.36 10.63
CA TYR A 207 27.74 20.27 9.77
C TYR A 207 28.49 19.51 8.65
N ILE A 208 29.11 18.38 8.98
CA ILE A 208 29.78 17.52 7.99
C ILE A 208 28.76 17.06 6.95
N CYS A 209 27.60 16.55 7.37
CA CYS A 209 26.54 16.15 6.44
C CYS A 209 26.08 17.31 5.56
N GLN A 210 25.79 18.48 6.13
CA GLN A 210 25.36 19.65 5.36
C GLN A 210 26.40 20.07 4.32
N ARG A 211 27.69 20.04 4.66
CA ARG A 211 28.77 20.34 3.71
C ARG A 211 28.86 19.29 2.60
N MET A 212 29.01 18.03 2.97
CA MET A 212 29.20 16.93 2.02
C MET A 212 28.00 16.77 1.08
N PHE A 213 26.78 16.87 1.60
CA PHE A 213 25.53 16.73 0.84
C PHE A 213 24.95 18.06 0.34
N SER A 214 25.67 19.18 0.46
CA SER A 214 25.22 20.43 -0.16
C SER A 214 25.08 20.24 -1.67
N GLY A 215 23.90 20.55 -2.21
CA GLY A 215 23.59 20.39 -3.63
C GLY A 215 23.09 19.00 -4.03
N PHE A 216 22.84 18.09 -3.08
CA PHE A 216 22.41 16.70 -3.34
C PHE A 216 21.20 16.56 -4.26
N GLN A 217 20.33 17.56 -4.29
CA GLN A 217 19.16 17.64 -5.17
C GLN A 217 19.52 17.85 -6.65
N GLN A 218 20.78 18.19 -6.97
CA GLN A 218 21.28 18.41 -8.32
C GLN A 218 22.22 17.27 -8.72
N LYS A 219 22.17 16.83 -9.98
CA LYS A 219 22.99 15.73 -10.51
C LYS A 219 24.51 15.95 -10.30
N ASN A 220 24.96 17.20 -10.30
CA ASN A 220 26.36 17.58 -10.14
C ASN A 220 26.69 18.11 -8.73
N PHE A 221 25.82 17.94 -7.72
CA PHE A 221 26.06 18.45 -6.36
C PHE A 221 26.36 19.96 -6.28
N SER A 222 25.84 20.73 -7.24
CA SER A 222 26.14 22.17 -7.41
C SER A 222 27.61 22.49 -7.72
N VAL A 223 28.38 21.49 -8.17
CA VAL A 223 29.77 21.64 -8.60
C VAL A 223 29.76 22.08 -10.09
N ASN A 224 29.99 23.37 -10.33
CA ASN A 224 30.10 24.08 -11.62
C ASN A 224 28.79 24.23 -12.44
N SER A 225 28.26 25.47 -12.50
CA SER A 225 27.08 25.84 -13.31
C SER A 225 27.32 25.81 -14.84
N GLU A 226 28.56 25.87 -15.31
CA GLU A 226 28.86 25.93 -16.76
C GLU A 226 28.73 24.57 -17.47
N SER A 227 28.89 23.46 -16.76
CA SER A 227 28.67 22.09 -17.29
C SER A 227 27.19 21.66 -17.24
N ALA A 228 26.35 22.36 -16.48
CA ALA A 228 24.96 21.96 -16.24
C ALA A 228 24.04 22.17 -17.46
N MET A 229 24.46 22.95 -18.47
CA MET A 229 23.64 23.26 -19.64
C MET A 229 23.57 22.14 -20.70
N VAL A 230 24.30 21.02 -20.55
CA VAL A 230 24.44 20.01 -21.62
C VAL A 230 23.97 18.60 -21.22
N MET A 231 23.44 18.39 -20.02
CA MET A 231 23.20 17.03 -19.52
C MET A 231 21.82 16.48 -19.94
N ALA A 232 21.81 15.72 -21.03
CA ALA A 232 20.67 14.90 -21.46
C ALA A 232 20.40 13.73 -20.49
N ASP A 233 19.28 13.03 -20.68
CA ASP A 233 18.80 11.91 -19.85
C ASP A 233 19.77 10.70 -19.78
N ASP A 234 20.73 10.62 -20.72
CA ASP A 234 21.73 9.56 -20.89
C ASP A 234 22.87 9.56 -19.83
N ASP A 235 22.92 10.56 -18.95
CA ASP A 235 24.09 10.81 -18.09
C ASP A 235 24.07 10.02 -16.76
N THR A 236 22.93 9.45 -16.37
CA THR A 236 22.80 8.69 -15.10
C THR A 236 23.61 7.39 -15.13
N ASP A 237 23.68 6.72 -16.29
CA ASP A 237 24.50 5.53 -16.52
C ASP A 237 25.99 5.87 -16.35
N THR A 238 26.41 7.02 -16.87
CA THR A 238 27.78 7.55 -16.81
C THR A 238 28.23 7.80 -15.37
N PHE A 239 27.43 8.51 -14.56
CA PHE A 239 27.75 8.74 -13.15
C PHE A 239 27.86 7.44 -12.35
N PHE A 240 27.00 6.47 -12.65
CA PHE A 240 27.03 5.20 -11.95
C PHE A 240 28.22 4.35 -12.35
N ARG A 241 28.62 4.33 -13.63
CA ARG A 241 29.88 3.70 -14.06
C ARG A 241 31.10 4.35 -13.40
N GLN A 242 31.10 5.68 -13.28
CA GLN A 242 32.14 6.40 -12.55
C GLN A 242 32.17 5.98 -11.08
N PHE A 243 31.02 5.88 -10.42
CA PHE A 243 30.92 5.35 -9.06
C PHE A 243 31.47 3.92 -8.96
N LEU A 244 31.10 3.00 -9.87
CA LEU A 244 31.58 1.63 -9.86
C LEU A 244 33.09 1.52 -10.08
N ALA A 245 33.67 2.41 -10.91
CA ALA A 245 35.11 2.49 -11.09
C ALA A 245 35.83 2.98 -9.83
N LEU A 246 35.18 3.86 -9.04
CA LEU A 246 35.77 4.50 -7.87
C LEU A 246 35.50 3.76 -6.55
N LYS A 247 34.41 2.98 -6.44
CA LYS A 247 33.95 2.43 -5.15
C LYS A 247 34.94 1.49 -4.48
N ASP A 248 35.76 0.79 -5.28
CA ASP A 248 36.77 -0.17 -4.80
C ASP A 248 38.19 0.43 -4.83
N MET A 249 38.35 1.66 -5.32
CA MET A 249 39.62 2.37 -5.31
C MET A 249 39.81 3.13 -4.00
N ASP A 250 41.06 3.24 -3.55
CA ASP A 250 41.38 4.14 -2.44
C ASP A 250 41.10 5.61 -2.87
N PRO A 251 40.38 6.40 -2.06
CA PRO A 251 40.05 7.78 -2.42
C PRO A 251 41.27 8.67 -2.70
N LEU A 252 42.40 8.46 -2.01
CA LEU A 252 43.62 9.24 -2.23
C LEU A 252 44.30 8.83 -3.53
N ASP A 253 44.30 7.55 -3.87
CA ASP A 253 44.82 7.04 -5.15
C ASP A 253 43.98 7.55 -6.33
N ALA A 254 42.65 7.59 -6.18
CA ALA A 254 41.75 8.17 -7.17
C ALA A 254 42.04 9.66 -7.43
N LEU A 255 42.24 10.44 -6.35
CA LEU A 255 42.60 11.85 -6.45
C LEU A 255 44.01 12.05 -7.03
N GLY A 256 44.96 11.18 -6.70
CA GLY A 256 46.32 11.23 -7.25
C GLY A 256 46.38 10.91 -8.74
N THR A 257 45.54 9.99 -9.21
CA THR A 257 45.49 9.56 -10.61
C THR A 257 44.85 10.59 -11.52
N ASN A 258 43.74 11.20 -11.08
CA ASN A 258 43.07 12.26 -11.83
C ASN A 258 42.49 13.33 -10.90
N PRO A 259 43.29 14.35 -10.54
CA PRO A 259 42.85 15.45 -9.68
C PRO A 259 41.68 16.23 -10.26
N ASP A 260 41.55 16.33 -11.59
CA ASP A 260 40.50 17.10 -12.26
C ASP A 260 39.27 16.26 -12.63
N SER A 261 39.17 15.05 -12.09
CA SER A 261 37.95 14.24 -12.16
C SER A 261 36.77 14.90 -11.44
N ASN A 262 35.53 14.51 -11.77
CA ASN A 262 34.33 14.94 -11.06
C ASN A 262 34.45 14.75 -9.53
N PHE A 263 35.05 13.63 -9.10
CA PHE A 263 35.34 13.36 -7.70
C PHE A 263 36.35 14.36 -7.11
N GLY A 264 37.44 14.66 -7.83
CA GLY A 264 38.42 15.65 -7.39
C GLY A 264 37.89 17.07 -7.32
N ILE A 265 37.07 17.49 -8.29
CA ILE A 265 36.39 18.79 -8.27
C ILE A 265 35.41 18.84 -7.08
N PHE A 266 34.65 17.76 -6.84
CA PHE A 266 33.78 17.64 -5.67
C PHE A 266 34.59 17.81 -4.36
N CYS A 267 35.67 17.06 -4.18
CA CYS A 267 36.52 17.14 -2.98
C CYS A 267 37.11 18.53 -2.75
N ARG A 268 37.47 19.29 -3.80
CA ARG A 268 37.95 20.67 -3.66
C ARG A 268 36.86 21.68 -3.30
N SER A 269 35.62 21.38 -3.67
CA SER A 269 34.48 22.27 -3.42
C SER A 269 33.94 22.17 -1.99
N LYS A 270 34.29 21.11 -1.25
CA LYS A 270 33.80 20.82 0.11
C LYS A 270 34.85 21.16 1.15
#